data_AF-G7KDK0-F1
#
_entry.id   AF-G7KDK0-F1
#
_cell.length_a   1.000
_cell.length_b   1.000
_cell.length_c   1.000
_cell.angle_alpha   90.00
_cell.angle_beta   90.00
_cell.angle_gamma   90.00
#
_symmetry.space_group_name_H-M   'P 1'
#
loop_
_entity.id
_entity.type
_entity.pdbx_description
1 polymer ?
#
loop_
_entity_poly.entity_id
_entity_poly.type
_entity_poly.pdbx_seq_one_letter_code
_entity_poly.pdbx_strand_id
1 'polypeptide(L)'
;MTLGLINANPIVHAKKERIPHIRDPEHPYSLEQLNVLSEESISVDDKLGRILITFTPTVRHCSMVTVIGLCLRVKLKHYFPAHYKVDIKVSQGSHANEESVNKQLNDKERIAAALENPNLRQLVDECLESNEL
;
A
#
# COMPACT_ATOMS: atom_id res chain seq x y z
N MET A 1 6.13 18.47 -19.75
CA MET A 1 5.25 17.30 -19.93
C MET A 1 4.35 17.23 -18.72
N THR A 2 3.24 17.96 -18.78
CA THR A 2 2.29 18.07 -17.68
C THR A 2 1.59 16.73 -17.50
N LEU A 3 1.74 16.10 -16.33
CA LEU A 3 0.88 15.00 -15.91
C LEU A 3 -0.50 15.60 -15.60
N GLY A 4 -1.25 15.88 -16.67
CA GLY A 4 -2.60 16.38 -16.57
C GLY A 4 -3.55 15.27 -16.13
N LEU A 5 -4.30 15.58 -15.07
CA LEU A 5 -5.64 15.07 -14.75
C LEU A 5 -5.73 13.57 -14.41
N ILE A 6 -6.01 13.26 -13.13
CA ILE A 6 -7.06 12.28 -12.80
C ILE A 6 -7.60 12.53 -11.39
N ASN A 7 -8.93 12.63 -11.32
CA ASN A 7 -9.81 12.59 -10.15
C ASN A 7 -10.10 13.85 -9.34
N ALA A 8 -11.13 14.59 -9.79
CA ALA A 8 -11.93 15.53 -9.01
C ALA A 8 -13.06 14.83 -8.21
N ASN A 9 -12.95 13.52 -7.92
CA ASN A 9 -13.92 12.82 -7.07
C ASN A 9 -13.53 13.04 -5.58
N PRO A 10 -14.26 13.88 -4.83
CA PRO A 10 -13.89 14.23 -3.46
C PRO A 10 -13.90 13.04 -2.51
N ILE A 11 -14.71 12.01 -2.79
CA ILE A 11 -14.75 10.77 -1.98
C ILE A 11 -13.49 9.95 -2.17
N VAL A 12 -13.00 9.84 -3.42
CA VAL A 12 -11.75 9.14 -3.73
C VAL A 12 -10.57 9.86 -3.09
N HIS A 13 -10.55 11.19 -3.15
CA HIS A 13 -9.51 12.01 -2.54
C HIS A 13 -9.48 11.86 -1.01
N ALA A 14 -10.63 11.96 -0.35
CA ALA A 14 -10.72 11.80 1.11
C ALA A 14 -10.29 10.40 1.59
N LYS A 15 -10.55 9.35 0.81
CA LYS A 15 -10.10 7.99 1.13
C LYS A 15 -8.60 7.83 0.92
N LYS A 16 -8.04 8.49 -0.09
CA LYS A 16 -6.62 8.45 -0.44
C LYS A 16 -5.74 9.01 0.68
N GLU A 17 -6.16 10.13 1.28
CA GLU A 17 -5.45 10.82 2.36
C GLU A 17 -5.21 9.94 3.60
N ARG A 18 -6.07 8.95 3.84
CA ARG A 18 -5.96 8.07 5.01
C ARG A 18 -5.03 6.87 4.81
N ILE A 19 -4.63 6.56 3.58
CA ILE A 19 -3.80 5.38 3.29
C ILE A 19 -2.41 5.49 3.94
N PRO A 20 -1.69 6.62 3.86
CA PRO A 20 -0.35 6.78 4.44
C PRO A 20 -0.28 6.61 5.97
N HIS A 21 -1.40 6.75 6.69
CA HIS A 21 -1.47 6.59 8.15
C HIS A 21 -1.43 5.13 8.66
N ILE A 22 -1.11 4.15 7.80
CA ILE A 22 -0.76 2.78 8.24
C ILE A 22 0.45 2.87 9.17
N ARG A 23 0.42 2.16 10.30
CA ARG A 23 1.58 2.06 11.18
C ARG A 23 2.61 1.10 10.60
N ASP A 24 3.88 1.46 10.75
CA ASP A 24 4.99 0.60 10.38
C ASP A 24 5.04 -0.65 11.29
N PRO A 25 5.29 -1.86 10.74
CA PRO A 25 5.31 -3.08 11.52
C PRO A 25 6.46 -3.16 12.55
N GLU A 26 7.52 -2.35 12.40
CA GLU A 26 8.69 -2.36 13.30
C GLU A 26 8.72 -1.13 14.22
N HIS A 27 8.07 -0.04 13.83
CA HIS A 27 8.14 1.25 14.51
C HIS A 27 6.76 1.78 14.95
N PRO A 28 6.70 2.63 15.99
CA PRO A 28 5.45 3.26 16.43
C PRO A 28 4.97 4.40 15.52
N TYR A 29 5.56 4.56 14.33
CA TYR A 29 5.31 5.66 13.41
C TYR A 29 4.49 5.20 12.20
N SER A 30 3.78 6.11 11.55
CA SER A 30 3.10 5.82 10.29
C SER A 30 4.07 5.74 9.11
N LEU A 31 3.65 5.09 8.02
CA LEU A 31 4.41 5.05 6.77
C LEU A 31 4.67 6.46 6.23
N GLU A 32 3.74 7.39 6.43
CA GLU A 32 3.93 8.80 6.10
C GLU A 32 5.02 9.47 6.93
N GLN A 33 5.00 9.28 8.25
CA GLN A 33 6.01 9.84 9.15
C GLN A 33 7.41 9.32 8.85
N LEU A 34 7.52 8.10 8.32
CA LEU A 34 8.78 7.49 7.89
C LEU A 34 9.16 7.80 6.44
N ASN A 35 8.39 8.63 5.72
CA ASN A 35 8.54 8.88 4.27
C ASN A 35 8.53 7.60 3.42
N VAL A 36 7.90 6.54 3.91
CA VAL A 36 7.72 5.28 3.17
C VAL A 36 6.61 5.44 2.14
N LEU A 37 5.54 6.14 2.48
CA LEU A 37 4.41 6.39 1.61
C LEU A 37 3.92 7.83 1.77
N SER A 38 3.73 8.54 0.66
CA SER A 38 3.12 9.88 0.65
C SER A 38 1.86 9.88 -0.22
N GLU A 39 1.03 10.92 -0.11
CA GLU A 39 -0.19 11.03 -0.91
C GLU A 39 0.11 11.07 -2.42
N GLU A 40 1.22 11.69 -2.84
CA GLU A 40 1.62 11.79 -4.25
C GLU A 40 2.04 10.44 -4.87
N SER A 41 2.40 9.48 -4.01
CA SER A 41 2.84 8.14 -4.40
C SER A 41 1.68 7.18 -4.71
N ILE A 42 0.45 7.66 -4.51
CA ILE A 42 -0.80 6.95 -4.76
C ILE A 42 -1.49 7.60 -5.97
N SER A 43 -1.75 6.80 -7.00
CA SER A 43 -2.49 7.23 -8.19
C SER A 43 -3.78 6.41 -8.30
N VAL A 44 -4.92 7.10 -8.44
CA VAL A 44 -6.23 6.47 -8.61
C VAL A 44 -6.81 6.92 -9.95
N ASP A 45 -7.04 5.96 -10.84
CA ASP A 45 -7.76 6.15 -12.09
C ASP A 45 -9.15 5.53 -11.95
N ASP A 46 -10.16 6.40 -11.78
CA ASP A 46 -11.55 5.99 -11.60
C ASP A 46 -12.16 5.44 -12.89
N LYS A 47 -11.73 5.96 -14.05
CA LYS A 47 -12.26 5.54 -15.35
C LYS A 47 -11.80 4.13 -15.71
N LEU A 48 -10.55 3.81 -15.40
CA LEU A 48 -9.99 2.48 -15.61
C LEU A 48 -10.20 1.53 -14.44
N GLY A 49 -10.71 2.03 -13.30
CA GLY A 49 -10.82 1.28 -12.06
C GLY A 49 -9.45 0.75 -11.63
N ARG A 50 -8.41 1.60 -11.58
CA ARG A 50 -7.05 1.20 -11.23
C ARG A 50 -6.48 2.06 -10.12
N ILE A 51 -5.76 1.42 -9.19
CA ILE A 51 -5.03 2.08 -8.13
C ILE A 51 -3.58 1.62 -8.24
N LEU A 52 -2.66 2.57 -8.41
CA LEU A 52 -1.23 2.32 -8.40
C LEU A 52 -0.64 2.95 -7.14
N ILE A 53 0.04 2.15 -6.33
CA ILE A 53 0.84 2.63 -5.20
C ILE A 53 2.31 2.33 -5.46
N THR A 54 3.15 3.34 -5.23
CA THR A 54 4.61 3.18 -5.18
C THR A 54 5.09 3.58 -3.79
N PHE A 55 5.80 2.73 -3.08
CA PHE A 55 6.31 3.05 -1.73
C PHE A 55 7.81 2.81 -1.64
N THR A 56 8.49 3.57 -0.79
CA THR A 56 9.95 3.51 -0.63
C THR A 56 10.29 2.89 0.72
N PRO A 57 10.75 1.63 0.80
CA PRO A 57 11.16 1.05 2.08
C PRO A 57 12.34 1.81 2.68
N THR A 58 12.38 1.90 4.01
CA THR A 58 13.44 2.60 4.76
C THR A 58 14.81 1.92 4.63
N VAL A 59 14.83 0.60 4.42
CA VAL A 59 16.07 -0.21 4.30
C VAL A 59 16.00 -1.13 3.08
N ARG A 60 17.12 -1.22 2.34
CA ARG A 60 17.24 -1.97 1.07
C ARG A 60 17.11 -3.50 1.17
N HIS A 61 17.12 -4.05 2.38
CA HIS A 61 17.01 -5.49 2.68
C HIS A 61 15.88 -5.79 3.68
N CYS A 62 14.86 -4.94 3.73
CA CYS A 62 13.77 -5.08 4.69
C CYS A 62 12.89 -6.31 4.36
N SER A 63 12.74 -7.23 5.31
CA SER A 63 11.79 -8.34 5.21
C SER A 63 10.33 -7.87 5.34
N MET A 64 10.11 -6.73 6.01
CA MET A 64 8.79 -6.15 6.24
C MET A 64 8.19 -5.45 5.02
N VAL A 65 8.92 -5.34 3.91
CA VAL A 65 8.39 -4.80 2.64
C VAL A 65 7.14 -5.55 2.19
N THR A 66 7.13 -6.86 2.36
CA THR A 66 5.96 -7.70 2.05
C THR A 66 4.80 -7.41 3.00
N VAL A 67 5.06 -7.22 4.29
CA VAL A 67 4.04 -6.88 5.30
C VAL A 67 3.44 -5.50 5.02
N ILE A 68 4.27 -4.50 4.74
CA ILE A 68 3.82 -3.16 4.32
C ILE A 68 2.90 -3.26 3.09
N GLY A 69 3.29 -4.05 2.08
CA GLY A 69 2.46 -4.31 0.91
C GLY A 69 1.14 -5.02 1.21
N LEU A 70 1.12 -5.96 2.17
CA LEU A 70 -0.11 -6.60 2.66
C LEU A 70 -1.03 -5.58 3.34
N CYS A 71 -0.49 -4.75 4.24
CA CYS A 71 -1.25 -3.69 4.91
C CYS A 71 -1.90 -2.74 3.89
N LEU A 72 -1.12 -2.29 2.89
CA LEU A 72 -1.65 -1.45 1.81
C LEU A 72 -2.77 -2.13 1.04
N ARG A 73 -2.61 -3.43 0.72
CA ARG A 73 -3.62 -4.20 -0.01
C ARG A 73 -4.92 -4.33 0.76
N VAL A 74 -4.84 -4.67 2.04
CA VAL A 74 -6.01 -4.83 2.92
C VAL A 74 -6.69 -3.49 3.12
N LYS A 75 -5.93 -2.42 3.40
CA LYS A 75 -6.47 -1.07 3.54
C LYS A 75 -7.23 -0.65 2.29
N LEU A 76 -6.61 -0.73 1.11
CA LEU A 76 -7.27 -0.39 -0.14
C LEU A 76 -8.55 -1.20 -0.40
N LYS A 77 -8.56 -2.49 -0.06
CA LYS A 77 -9.75 -3.34 -0.20
C LYS A 77 -10.91 -2.91 0.72
N HIS A 78 -10.62 -2.31 1.87
CA HIS A 78 -11.64 -1.74 2.76
C HIS A 78 -12.17 -0.39 2.27
N TYR A 79 -11.30 0.46 1.72
CA TYR A 79 -11.71 1.80 1.28
C TYR A 79 -12.32 1.82 -0.13
N PHE A 80 -11.89 0.95 -1.03
CA PHE A 80 -12.29 0.96 -2.45
C PHE A 80 -13.16 -0.23 -2.84
N PRO A 81 -14.17 -0.04 -3.71
CA PRO A 81 -14.96 -1.14 -4.26
C PRO A 81 -14.11 -2.21 -4.97
N ALA A 82 -14.60 -3.45 -5.00
CA ALA A 82 -13.87 -4.60 -5.54
C ALA A 82 -13.54 -4.53 -7.05
N HIS A 83 -14.15 -3.62 -7.81
CA HIS A 83 -13.84 -3.44 -9.23
C HIS A 83 -12.50 -2.74 -9.46
N TYR A 84 -11.93 -2.07 -8.45
CA TYR A 84 -10.61 -1.46 -8.58
C TYR A 84 -9.51 -2.52 -8.58
N LYS A 85 -8.70 -2.52 -9.65
CA LYS A 85 -7.46 -3.28 -9.72
C LYS A 85 -6.36 -2.52 -9.01
N VAL A 86 -5.88 -3.08 -7.91
CA VAL A 86 -4.75 -2.56 -7.15
C VAL A 86 -3.44 -3.13 -7.71
N ASP A 87 -2.48 -2.26 -7.99
CA ASP A 87 -1.10 -2.59 -8.33
C ASP A 87 -0.17 -1.89 -7.32
N ILE A 88 0.67 -2.64 -6.61
CA ILE A 88 1.58 -2.11 -5.56
C ILE A 88 3.01 -2.35 -6.00
N LYS A 89 3.86 -1.33 -5.90
CA LYS A 89 5.27 -1.41 -6.27
C LYS A 89 6.15 -0.76 -5.21
N VAL A 90 7.37 -1.25 -5.08
CA VAL A 90 8.44 -0.49 -4.43
C VAL A 90 9.05 0.51 -5.41
N SER A 91 9.53 1.64 -4.91
CA SER A 91 10.22 2.66 -5.69
C SER A 91 11.45 2.08 -6.39
N GLN A 92 11.70 2.52 -7.62
CA GLN A 92 12.80 1.97 -8.43
C GLN A 92 14.16 2.15 -7.74
N GLY A 93 14.94 1.08 -7.64
CA GLY A 93 16.26 1.06 -7.00
C GLY A 93 16.24 1.10 -5.47
N SER A 94 15.07 1.15 -4.83
CA SER A 94 14.94 1.27 -3.37
C SER A 94 15.10 -0.06 -2.62
N HIS A 95 15.00 -1.20 -3.31
CA HIS A 95 15.09 -2.52 -2.69
C HIS A 95 15.97 -3.46 -3.53
N ALA A 96 16.85 -4.22 -2.87
CA ALA A 96 17.81 -5.09 -3.57
C ALA A 96 17.14 -6.17 -4.44
N ASN A 97 15.95 -6.63 -4.04
CA ASN A 97 15.15 -7.64 -4.74
C ASN A 97 13.85 -7.06 -5.32
N GLU A 98 13.88 -5.81 -5.80
CA GLU A 98 12.72 -5.07 -6.31
C GLU A 98 11.81 -5.91 -7.22
N GLU A 99 12.35 -6.56 -8.25
CA GLU A 99 11.53 -7.31 -9.21
C GLU A 99 10.77 -8.47 -8.54
N SER A 100 11.46 -9.22 -7.67
CA SER A 100 10.88 -10.35 -6.95
C SER A 100 9.79 -9.88 -5.98
N VAL A 101 10.06 -8.80 -5.24
CA VAL A 101 9.08 -8.18 -4.33
C VAL A 101 7.86 -7.71 -5.10
N ASN A 102 8.04 -6.96 -6.19
CA ASN A 102 6.94 -6.45 -7.00
C ASN A 102 6.09 -7.59 -7.58
N LYS A 103 6.70 -8.71 -8.00
CA LYS A 103 5.96 -9.91 -8.41
C LYS A 103 5.14 -10.50 -7.26
N GLN A 104 5.75 -10.65 -6.08
CA GLN A 104 5.07 -11.20 -4.90
C GLN A 104 3.88 -10.32 -4.45
N LEU A 105 4.04 -9.00 -4.44
CA LEU A 105 2.99 -8.06 -4.02
C LEU A 105 1.77 -8.03 -4.95
N ASN A 106 1.95 -8.42 -6.22
CA ASN A 106 0.89 -8.40 -7.22
C ASN A 106 0.35 -9.81 -7.57
N ASP A 107 0.91 -10.86 -6.97
CA ASP A 107 0.39 -12.22 -7.02
C ASP A 107 -0.79 -12.37 -6.06
N LYS A 108 -2.01 -12.40 -6.62
CA LYS A 108 -3.25 -12.42 -5.83
C LYS A 108 -3.39 -13.67 -4.98
N GLU A 109 -2.97 -14.83 -5.49
CA GLU A 109 -3.08 -16.10 -4.77
C GLU A 109 -2.09 -16.14 -3.60
N ARG A 110 -0.86 -15.67 -3.83
CA ARG A 110 0.14 -15.55 -2.77
C ARG A 110 -0.29 -14.60 -1.67
N ILE A 111 -0.86 -13.45 -2.02
CA ILE A 111 -1.37 -12.48 -1.04
C ILE A 111 -2.55 -13.05 -0.26
N ALA A 112 -3.47 -13.75 -0.92
CA ALA A 112 -4.59 -14.40 -0.24
C ALA A 112 -4.09 -15.45 0.75
N ALA A 113 -3.19 -16.34 0.32
CA ALA A 113 -2.59 -17.35 1.18
C ALA A 113 -1.81 -16.75 2.37
N ALA A 114 -1.11 -15.63 2.16
CA ALA A 114 -0.41 -14.93 3.24
C ALA A 114 -1.38 -14.39 4.31
N LEU A 115 -2.56 -13.91 3.90
CA LEU A 115 -3.59 -13.41 4.82
C LEU A 115 -4.40 -14.52 5.53
N GLU A 116 -4.26 -15.77 5.11
CA GLU A 116 -4.78 -16.94 5.83
C GLU A 116 -3.87 -17.35 7.00
N ASN A 117 -2.62 -16.90 7.01
CA ASN A 117 -1.73 -17.11 8.15
C ASN A 117 -2.15 -16.20 9.32
N PRO A 118 -2.54 -16.76 10.48
CA PRO A 118 -3.06 -15.96 11.60
C PRO A 118 -2.04 -14.97 12.16
N ASN A 119 -0.75 -15.31 12.16
CA ASN A 119 0.31 -14.42 12.67
C ASN A 119 0.49 -13.19 11.76
N LEU A 120 0.51 -13.42 10.44
CA LEU A 120 0.59 -12.32 9.47
C LEU A 120 -0.69 -11.49 9.49
N ARG A 121 -1.85 -12.13 9.63
CA ARG A 121 -3.12 -11.44 9.71
C ARG A 121 -3.19 -10.51 10.92
N GLN A 122 -2.83 -11.02 12.10
CA GLN A 122 -2.79 -10.23 13.31
C GLN A 122 -1.84 -9.03 13.16
N LEU A 123 -0.62 -9.25 12.65
CA LEU A 123 0.34 -8.16 12.43
C LEU A 123 -0.21 -7.10 11.47
N VAL A 124 -0.87 -7.52 10.39
CA VAL A 124 -1.52 -6.59 9.45
C VAL A 124 -2.64 -5.81 10.14
N ASP A 125 -3.50 -6.48 10.90
CA ASP A 125 -4.60 -5.83 11.61
C ASP A 125 -4.06 -4.79 12.62
N GLU A 126 -3.02 -5.11 13.39
CA GLU A 126 -2.32 -4.18 14.30
C GLU A 126 -1.75 -2.95 13.58
N CYS A 127 -1.21 -3.12 12.36
CA CYS A 127 -0.72 -2.01 11.54
C CYS A 127 -1.85 -1.10 11.02
N LEU A 128 -3.09 -1.62 10.94
CA LEU A 128 -4.26 -0.91 10.44
C LEU A 128 -5.11 -0.25 11.53
N GLU A 129 -5.04 -0.74 12.77
CA GLU A 129 -5.81 -0.25 13.92
C GLU A 129 -5.49 1.20 14.34
N SER A 130 -4.33 1.74 13.95
CA SER A 130 -3.91 3.11 14.29
C SER A 130 -4.73 4.23 13.63
N ASN A 131 -5.90 3.91 13.06
CA ASN A 131 -6.69 4.81 12.21
C ASN A 131 -8.13 5.10 12.68
N GLU A 132 -8.50 4.69 13.90
CA GLU A 132 -9.85 4.82 14.48
C GLU A 132 -9.91 5.78 15.70
N LEU A 133 -9.31 6.97 15.60
CA LEU A 133 -9.48 8.07 16.57
C LEU A 133 -9.68 9.41 15.87
#